data_AF-A0ABD5Y5P4-F1
#
_entry.id   AF-A0ABD5Y5P4-F1
#
_cell.length_a   1.000
_cell.length_b   1.000
_cell.length_c   1.000
_cell.angle_alpha   90.00
_cell.angle_beta   90.00
_cell.angle_gamma   90.00
#
_symmetry.space_group_name_H-M   'P 1'
#
loop_
_entity.id
_entity.type
_entity.pdbx_description
1 polymer ?
#
loop_
_entity_poly.entity_id
_entity_poly.type
_entity_poly.pdbx_seq_one_letter_code
_entity_poly.pdbx_strand_id
1 'polypeptide(L)'
;MTDEPTDRSATGESSRRTFLKSGALATGAIALGTGAVVSGRDGDGAAARDDQTETSPFASVQFANQESDDGTSVVVDQATLSEPGYVAFHDVSLFEGNVLESVIGVSDRLDAGVHYQTDVTLFDVPGADFETESLQGTGALIAMPHRETGDDETYDFVSSEGAEDGPFAENALPVVDLGFVAGTSGGEGTATDTPTDTATDTPTETPTDTPTDTPAGTGTDMGTGTDAASDETAPFATVDFENQVLDGDTVSVGQALLSDGGFVALHDARLLSGELFESVVGVSEYLEPGRHRTIEVTLDDPDQIAEVTFPPAPAKPLVPMPHLDTDGNETYDFVTSEGAEDGPYTSVGQAVVDLGFIVTEGEGTATGTAGAETEAPTDTETPMETPTDEGHETETEGY
;
A
#
# COMPACT_ATOMS: atom_id res chain seq x y z
N MET A 1 -28.04 -72.78 2.36
CA MET A 1 -27.98 -71.64 3.30
C MET A 1 -26.82 -70.81 2.84
N THR A 2 -27.15 -69.68 2.23
CA THR A 2 -26.32 -68.85 1.37
C THR A 2 -25.71 -67.73 2.20
N ASP A 3 -24.42 -67.47 1.99
CA ASP A 3 -23.72 -66.27 2.43
C ASP A 3 -24.19 -65.05 1.62
N GLU A 4 -24.44 -63.94 2.32
CA GLU A 4 -24.32 -62.56 1.80
C GLU A 4 -23.89 -61.62 2.96
N PRO A 5 -23.03 -60.61 2.72
CA PRO A 5 -22.36 -59.81 3.75
C PRO A 5 -22.95 -58.38 3.91
N THR A 6 -22.51 -57.64 4.93
CA THR A 6 -22.18 -56.19 4.96
C THR A 6 -22.27 -55.63 6.40
N ASP A 7 -21.23 -54.94 6.89
CA ASP A 7 -21.15 -53.46 6.95
C ASP A 7 -20.13 -52.97 8.02
N ARG A 8 -19.59 -51.80 7.69
CA ARG A 8 -18.56 -50.91 8.25
C ARG A 8 -18.42 -50.79 9.77
N SER A 9 -17.18 -50.52 10.21
CA SER A 9 -16.73 -49.15 10.53
C SER A 9 -15.27 -49.18 10.98
N ALA A 10 -14.39 -48.50 10.23
CA ALA A 10 -13.01 -48.24 10.63
C ALA A 10 -12.80 -46.72 10.65
N THR A 11 -12.44 -46.22 11.82
CA THR A 11 -12.02 -44.85 12.12
C THR A 11 -10.67 -44.57 11.45
N GLY A 12 -10.61 -43.57 10.58
CA GLY A 12 -9.37 -43.04 10.01
C GLY A 12 -8.91 -41.81 10.78
N GLU A 13 -7.72 -41.88 11.37
CA GLU A 13 -6.97 -40.77 11.95
C GLU A 13 -6.66 -39.67 10.91
N SER A 14 -6.80 -38.40 11.30
CA SER A 14 -6.40 -37.26 10.49
C SER A 14 -4.91 -36.99 10.66
N SER A 15 -4.19 -37.07 9.55
CA SER A 15 -2.74 -36.85 9.45
C SER A 15 -2.44 -35.36 9.56
N ARG A 16 -1.68 -34.95 10.58
CA ARG A 16 -1.24 -33.56 10.79
C ARG A 16 -0.20 -33.18 9.73
N ARG A 17 -0.56 -32.34 8.75
CA ARG A 17 0.39 -31.68 7.86
C ARG A 17 0.80 -30.35 8.49
N THR A 18 2.10 -30.24 8.78
CA THR A 18 2.77 -29.02 9.21
C THR A 18 2.96 -28.15 7.97
N PHE A 19 2.22 -27.06 7.86
CA PHE A 19 2.48 -26.03 6.85
C PHE A 19 3.62 -25.14 7.32
N LEU A 20 4.65 -24.98 6.49
CA LEU A 20 5.72 -24.02 6.68
C LEU A 20 5.16 -22.63 6.35
N LYS A 21 5.15 -21.73 7.34
CA LYS A 21 4.90 -20.30 7.15
C LYS A 21 6.16 -19.67 6.54
N SER A 22 6.02 -19.02 5.39
CA SER A 22 7.01 -18.10 4.83
C SER A 22 7.12 -16.88 5.73
N GLY A 23 8.33 -16.60 6.21
CA GLY A 23 8.59 -15.47 7.10
C GLY A 23 8.76 -14.18 6.32
N ALA A 24 7.87 -13.21 6.58
CA ALA A 24 8.09 -11.82 6.22
C ALA A 24 9.31 -11.29 6.99
N LEU A 25 10.27 -10.74 6.25
CA LEU A 25 11.45 -10.08 6.80
C LEU A 25 11.05 -8.65 7.19
N ALA A 26 11.04 -8.38 8.50
CA ALA A 26 10.94 -7.04 9.04
C ALA A 26 12.13 -6.19 8.56
N THR A 27 11.89 -5.21 7.70
CA THR A 27 12.79 -4.07 7.51
C THR A 27 12.63 -3.14 8.70
N GLY A 28 13.35 -3.47 9.78
CA GLY A 28 13.48 -2.57 10.92
C GLY A 28 14.23 -1.30 10.52
N ALA A 29 13.55 -0.16 10.52
CA ALA A 29 14.20 1.14 10.57
C ALA A 29 14.91 1.29 11.92
N ILE A 30 16.20 0.93 11.96
CA ILE A 30 17.07 1.22 13.11
C ILE A 30 17.58 2.65 12.94
N ALA A 31 16.92 3.61 13.59
CA ALA A 31 17.47 4.96 13.75
C ALA A 31 18.69 4.92 14.68
N LEU A 32 19.90 4.88 14.11
CA LEU A 32 21.14 5.07 14.86
C LEU A 32 21.42 6.56 15.02
N GLY A 33 20.97 7.14 16.14
CA GLY A 33 21.36 8.48 16.56
C GLY A 33 22.88 8.55 16.79
N THR A 34 23.57 9.38 16.02
CA THR A 34 25.00 9.64 16.19
C THR A 34 25.23 10.57 17.37
N GLY A 35 25.61 10.00 18.52
CA GLY A 35 26.01 10.76 19.70
C GLY A 35 27.33 11.49 19.47
N ALA A 36 27.29 12.82 19.41
CA ALA A 36 28.47 13.66 19.43
C ALA A 36 29.12 13.65 20.83
N VAL A 37 30.35 13.16 20.93
CA VAL A 37 31.17 13.28 22.13
C VAL A 37 31.84 14.66 22.17
N VAL A 38 31.37 15.57 23.02
CA VAL A 38 32.11 16.80 23.35
C VAL A 38 32.95 16.58 24.60
N SER A 39 34.27 16.69 24.45
CA SER A 39 35.23 16.66 25.56
C SER A 39 35.15 17.94 26.39
N GLY A 40 35.17 17.79 27.71
CA GLY A 40 34.77 18.82 28.67
C GLY A 40 35.71 20.02 28.84
N ARG A 41 35.15 21.06 29.47
CA ARG A 41 35.87 22.08 30.24
C ARG A 41 34.93 22.71 31.28
N ASP A 42 35.45 22.91 32.48
CA ASP A 42 34.79 23.31 33.73
C ASP A 42 33.98 24.62 33.68
N GLY A 43 32.85 24.66 34.42
CA GLY A 43 32.22 25.92 34.84
C GLY A 43 30.71 25.88 35.05
N ASP A 44 30.29 25.86 36.32
CA ASP A 44 29.05 26.41 36.89
C ASP A 44 27.69 26.27 36.15
N GLY A 45 26.81 25.45 36.75
CA GLY A 45 25.38 25.72 36.92
C GLY A 45 24.59 26.17 35.70
N ALA A 46 24.29 25.25 34.78
CA ALA A 46 23.20 25.43 33.81
C ALA A 46 22.24 24.24 33.93
N ALA A 47 20.95 24.56 34.02
CA ALA A 47 19.87 23.59 33.96
C ALA A 47 20.11 22.63 32.80
N ALA A 48 19.94 21.34 33.06
CA ALA A 48 19.80 20.35 32.01
C ALA A 48 18.63 20.82 31.13
N ARG A 49 18.96 21.37 29.96
CA ARG A 49 18.03 21.35 28.85
C ARG A 49 17.99 19.89 28.46
N ASP A 50 16.92 19.24 28.86
CA ASP A 50 16.49 17.98 28.28
C ASP A 50 16.18 18.33 26.82
N ASP A 51 17.20 18.21 25.97
CA ASP A 51 17.02 18.23 24.52
C ASP A 51 16.45 16.85 24.17
N GLN A 52 15.21 16.62 24.62
CA GLN A 52 14.35 15.60 24.06
C GLN A 52 14.24 16.00 22.60
N THR A 53 15.00 15.33 21.74
CA THR A 53 14.72 15.38 20.32
C THR A 53 13.35 14.71 20.20
N GLU A 54 12.28 15.51 20.27
CA GLU A 54 10.91 15.05 20.03
C GLU A 54 10.93 14.48 18.62
N THR A 55 11.05 13.16 18.52
CA THR A 55 10.95 12.46 17.24
C THR A 55 9.51 12.62 16.80
N SER A 56 9.30 13.14 15.59
CA SER A 56 7.95 13.21 15.01
C SER A 56 7.27 11.84 15.12
N PRO A 57 5.99 11.79 15.49
CA PRO A 57 5.26 10.53 15.57
C PRO A 57 5.26 9.85 14.20
N PHE A 58 5.56 8.56 14.19
CA PHE A 58 5.55 7.69 13.01
C PHE A 58 4.65 6.47 13.23
N ALA A 59 4.18 5.90 12.14
CA ALA A 59 3.50 4.61 12.13
C ALA A 59 3.79 3.84 10.83
N SER A 60 3.51 2.54 10.83
CA SER A 60 3.44 1.69 9.63
C SER A 60 2.29 0.71 9.80
N VAL A 61 1.58 0.38 8.72
CA VAL A 61 0.54 -0.66 8.74
C VAL A 61 0.76 -1.62 7.57
N GLN A 62 0.39 -2.88 7.78
CA GLN A 62 0.38 -3.92 6.74
C GLN A 62 -0.98 -4.62 6.79
N PHE A 63 -1.70 -4.57 5.69
CA PHE A 63 -3.06 -5.04 5.53
C PHE A 63 -3.22 -5.71 4.16
N ALA A 64 -3.13 -7.03 4.14
CA ALA A 64 -3.25 -7.81 2.91
C ALA A 64 -4.70 -8.16 2.57
N ASN A 65 -4.91 -8.54 1.29
CA ASN A 65 -6.14 -9.18 0.84
C ASN A 65 -6.50 -10.38 1.71
N GLN A 66 -7.77 -10.49 2.08
CA GLN A 66 -8.24 -11.57 2.94
C GLN A 66 -9.72 -11.90 2.71
N GLU A 67 -10.14 -13.06 3.21
CA GLU A 67 -11.56 -13.42 3.31
C GLU A 67 -12.07 -13.07 4.70
N SER A 68 -13.30 -12.57 4.77
CA SER A 68 -14.04 -12.39 6.02
C SER A 68 -15.22 -13.35 6.03
N ASP A 69 -15.21 -14.29 6.97
CA ASP A 69 -16.25 -15.32 7.12
C ASP A 69 -17.60 -14.71 7.53
N ASP A 70 -17.58 -13.62 8.28
CA ASP A 70 -18.78 -12.95 8.82
C ASP A 70 -19.06 -11.59 8.17
N GLY A 71 -18.10 -11.04 7.40
CA GLY A 71 -18.19 -9.71 6.80
C GLY A 71 -18.17 -8.59 7.83
N THR A 72 -17.87 -8.88 9.10
CA THR A 72 -17.85 -7.91 10.21
C THR A 72 -16.49 -7.81 10.87
N SER A 73 -15.52 -8.61 10.46
CA SER A 73 -14.18 -8.61 11.03
C SER A 73 -13.10 -8.67 9.96
N VAL A 74 -11.99 -8.01 10.25
CA VAL A 74 -10.77 -8.01 9.44
C VAL A 74 -9.55 -8.12 10.35
N VAL A 75 -8.44 -8.62 9.82
CA VAL A 75 -7.18 -8.76 10.55
C VAL A 75 -6.12 -7.88 9.92
N VAL A 76 -5.49 -7.02 10.72
CA VAL A 76 -4.28 -6.28 10.35
C VAL A 76 -3.08 -7.18 10.59
N ASP A 77 -2.25 -7.39 9.57
CA ASP A 77 -1.09 -8.29 9.69
C ASP A 77 -0.05 -7.73 10.67
N GLN A 78 0.25 -6.44 10.53
CA GLN A 78 1.16 -5.72 11.41
C GLN A 78 0.79 -4.24 11.51
N ALA A 79 0.86 -3.67 12.71
CA ALA A 79 0.85 -2.22 12.91
C ALA A 79 2.01 -1.83 13.84
N THR A 80 2.80 -0.84 13.46
CA THR A 80 3.82 -0.25 14.32
C THR A 80 3.42 1.18 14.63
N LEU A 81 3.30 1.53 15.91
CA LEU A 81 2.96 2.87 16.37
C LEU A 81 4.07 3.41 17.26
N SER A 82 4.52 4.64 17.01
CA SER A 82 5.49 5.34 17.87
C SER A 82 4.89 5.82 19.21
N GLU A 83 3.59 6.04 19.21
CA GLU A 83 2.77 6.50 20.34
C GLU A 83 1.47 5.66 20.36
N PRO A 84 0.70 5.64 21.45
CA PRO A 84 -0.58 4.95 21.47
C PRO A 84 -1.56 5.46 20.40
N GLY A 85 -2.46 4.60 19.96
CA GLY A 85 -3.43 4.96 18.93
C GLY A 85 -4.32 3.80 18.50
N TYR A 86 -4.82 3.87 17.28
CA TYR A 86 -5.80 2.97 16.70
C TYR A 86 -5.41 2.60 15.27
N VAL A 87 -5.99 1.54 14.73
CA VAL A 87 -6.08 1.32 13.28
C VAL A 87 -7.53 1.51 12.87
N ALA A 88 -7.80 2.59 12.14
CA ALA A 88 -9.10 2.87 11.55
C ALA A 88 -9.16 2.25 10.14
N PHE A 89 -10.33 1.76 9.76
CA PHE A 89 -10.61 1.28 8.42
C PHE A 89 -11.55 2.23 7.71
N HIS A 90 -11.10 2.72 6.56
CA HIS A 90 -11.91 3.54 5.68
C HIS A 90 -12.40 2.74 4.47
N ASP A 91 -13.60 3.05 3.99
CA ASP A 91 -14.06 2.64 2.67
C ASP A 91 -13.60 3.61 1.57
N VAL A 92 -13.92 3.28 0.32
CA VAL A 92 -13.50 4.05 -0.86
C VAL A 92 -14.09 5.46 -0.93
N SER A 93 -15.13 5.76 -0.14
CA SER A 93 -15.72 7.10 -0.07
C SER A 93 -14.76 8.14 0.53
N LEU A 94 -13.66 7.68 1.16
CA LEU A 94 -12.53 8.51 1.55
C LEU A 94 -12.02 9.37 0.39
N PHE A 95 -11.88 8.79 -0.80
CA PHE A 95 -11.38 9.49 -2.00
C PHE A 95 -12.43 10.43 -2.62
N GLU A 96 -13.69 10.28 -2.23
CA GLU A 96 -14.80 11.17 -2.62
C GLU A 96 -14.92 12.39 -1.67
N GLY A 97 -14.05 12.46 -0.66
CA GLY A 97 -14.04 13.54 0.34
C GLY A 97 -14.90 13.28 1.57
N ASN A 98 -15.50 12.09 1.70
CA ASN A 98 -16.29 11.67 2.87
C ASN A 98 -15.34 11.15 3.98
N VAL A 99 -14.44 12.01 4.46
CA VAL A 99 -13.35 11.60 5.37
C VAL A 99 -13.88 11.01 6.69
N LEU A 100 -14.92 11.62 7.26
CA LEU A 100 -15.48 11.18 8.54
C LEU A 100 -16.37 9.95 8.35
N GLU A 101 -17.25 9.99 7.34
CA GLU A 101 -18.22 8.94 7.06
C GLU A 101 -17.59 7.68 6.48
N SER A 102 -16.42 7.77 5.86
CA SER A 102 -15.70 6.61 5.33
C SER A 102 -15.16 5.70 6.43
N VAL A 103 -15.05 6.15 7.69
CA VAL A 103 -14.59 5.28 8.79
C VAL A 103 -15.66 4.22 9.08
N ILE A 104 -15.39 2.99 8.68
CA ILE A 104 -16.30 1.85 8.86
C ILE A 104 -15.82 0.86 9.91
N GLY A 105 -14.63 1.01 10.49
CA GLY A 105 -14.14 0.12 11.55
C GLY A 105 -12.99 0.74 12.30
N VAL A 106 -12.79 0.34 13.54
CA VAL A 106 -11.66 0.81 14.36
C VAL A 106 -11.22 -0.29 15.32
N SER A 107 -9.91 -0.45 15.48
CA SER A 107 -9.34 -1.38 16.46
C SER A 107 -9.65 -0.92 17.89
N ASP A 108 -9.46 -1.83 18.86
CA ASP A 108 -9.21 -1.39 20.24
C ASP A 108 -7.96 -0.50 20.30
N ARG A 109 -7.84 0.32 21.35
CA ARG A 109 -6.64 1.13 21.59
C ARG A 109 -5.39 0.25 21.65
N LEU A 110 -4.40 0.59 20.84
CA LEU A 110 -3.09 -0.02 20.78
C LEU A 110 -2.06 0.85 21.51
N ASP A 111 -1.24 0.25 22.37
CA ASP A 111 -0.08 0.95 22.96
C ASP A 111 1.01 1.21 21.90
N ALA A 112 1.97 2.09 22.19
CA ALA A 112 3.15 2.25 21.33
C ALA A 112 3.92 0.93 21.21
N GLY A 113 4.38 0.60 20.00
CA GLY A 113 5.10 -0.64 19.70
C GLY A 113 4.60 -1.34 18.44
N VAL A 114 4.96 -2.62 18.31
CA VAL A 114 4.56 -3.46 17.17
C VAL A 114 3.45 -4.41 17.61
N HIS A 115 2.37 -4.41 16.86
CA HIS A 115 1.20 -5.27 17.00
C HIS A 115 1.08 -6.16 15.79
N TYR A 116 0.63 -7.40 16.00
CA TYR A 116 0.52 -8.41 14.95
C TYR A 116 -0.84 -9.05 15.03
N GLN A 117 -1.42 -9.36 13.86
CA GLN A 117 -2.70 -10.08 13.78
C GLN A 117 -3.77 -9.39 14.63
N THR A 118 -3.91 -8.08 14.45
CA THR A 118 -4.87 -7.26 15.21
C THR A 118 -6.25 -7.44 14.57
N ASP A 119 -7.16 -8.07 15.31
CA ASP A 119 -8.56 -8.17 14.91
C ASP A 119 -9.25 -6.81 15.04
N VAL A 120 -10.01 -6.42 14.02
CA VAL A 120 -10.80 -5.18 14.01
C VAL A 120 -12.24 -5.49 13.61
N THR A 121 -13.17 -4.95 14.38
CA THR A 121 -14.62 -5.07 14.10
C THR A 121 -15.04 -3.93 13.17
N LEU A 122 -15.74 -4.29 12.11
CA LEU A 122 -16.37 -3.37 11.17
C LEU A 122 -17.80 -3.04 11.62
N PHE A 123 -18.29 -1.88 11.21
CA PHE A 123 -19.60 -1.31 11.48
C PHE A 123 -19.88 -1.06 12.98
N ASP A 124 -18.83 -1.01 13.80
CA ASP A 124 -18.89 -0.66 15.23
C ASP A 124 -17.88 0.46 15.50
N VAL A 125 -18.24 1.69 15.13
CA VAL A 125 -17.39 2.88 15.27
C VAL A 125 -18.09 3.88 16.17
N PRO A 126 -17.47 4.29 17.30
CA PRO A 126 -18.03 5.32 18.17
C PRO A 126 -18.33 6.61 17.39
N GLY A 127 -19.57 7.10 17.51
CA GLY A 127 -20.02 8.32 16.83
C GLY A 127 -20.49 8.15 15.38
N ALA A 128 -20.46 6.93 14.83
CA ALA A 128 -21.00 6.62 13.52
C ALA A 128 -22.24 5.69 13.61
N ASP A 129 -23.15 5.84 12.64
CA ASP A 129 -24.30 4.95 12.45
C ASP A 129 -24.24 4.37 11.03
N PHE A 130 -24.44 3.05 10.89
CA PHE A 130 -24.35 2.37 9.60
C PHE A 130 -25.70 1.84 9.12
N GLU A 131 -25.98 1.99 7.83
CA GLU A 131 -27.17 1.38 7.21
C GLU A 131 -27.01 -0.13 6.98
N THR A 132 -25.76 -0.60 6.89
CA THR A 132 -25.40 -2.01 6.74
C THR A 132 -24.60 -2.47 7.95
N GLU A 133 -24.81 -3.72 8.35
CA GLU A 133 -24.12 -4.34 9.50
C GLU A 133 -23.00 -5.32 9.09
N SER A 134 -22.67 -5.44 7.80
CA SER A 134 -21.63 -6.33 7.28
C SER A 134 -21.21 -5.96 5.85
N LEU A 135 -20.01 -6.35 5.43
CA LEU A 135 -19.56 -6.22 4.04
C LEU A 135 -20.48 -6.99 3.09
N GLN A 136 -20.75 -6.38 1.94
CA GLN A 136 -21.59 -6.93 0.88
C GLN A 136 -20.70 -7.36 -0.29
N GLY A 137 -20.27 -8.62 -0.31
CA GLY A 137 -19.31 -9.11 -1.31
C GLY A 137 -17.88 -8.63 -1.02
N THR A 138 -17.11 -8.37 -2.07
CA THR A 138 -15.73 -7.86 -1.94
C THR A 138 -15.73 -6.35 -1.86
N GLY A 139 -15.05 -5.79 -0.85
CA GLY A 139 -14.81 -4.35 -0.71
C GLY A 139 -13.33 -4.03 -0.56
N ALA A 140 -12.90 -2.90 -1.12
CA ALA A 140 -11.59 -2.29 -0.86
C ALA A 140 -11.65 -1.53 0.47
N LEU A 141 -10.73 -1.82 1.38
CA LEU A 141 -10.59 -1.14 2.66
C LEU A 141 -9.20 -0.52 2.79
N ILE A 142 -9.16 0.70 3.33
CA ILE A 142 -7.94 1.44 3.59
C ILE A 142 -7.68 1.37 5.09
N ALA A 143 -6.60 0.67 5.48
CA ALA A 143 -6.14 0.66 6.87
C ALA A 143 -5.32 1.93 7.13
N MET A 144 -5.70 2.70 8.15
CA MET A 144 -5.07 3.97 8.49
C MET A 144 -4.78 4.02 10.00
N PRO A 145 -3.50 4.11 10.42
CA PRO A 145 -3.18 4.32 11.82
C PRO A 145 -3.62 5.73 12.27
N HIS A 146 -4.34 5.80 13.38
CA HIS A 146 -4.78 7.04 14.03
C HIS A 146 -4.11 7.19 15.39
N ARG A 147 -3.85 8.42 15.82
CA ARG A 147 -3.27 8.71 17.14
C ARG A 147 -4.34 8.69 18.22
N GLU A 148 -3.97 8.37 19.46
CA GLU A 148 -4.77 8.69 20.64
C GLU A 148 -4.36 10.08 21.13
N THR A 149 -5.31 11.02 21.16
CA THR A 149 -5.06 12.43 21.55
C THR A 149 -5.84 12.88 22.78
N GLY A 150 -6.75 12.04 23.27
CA GLY A 150 -7.51 12.20 24.50
C GLY A 150 -6.92 11.45 25.70
N ASP A 151 -7.68 11.48 26.80
CA ASP A 151 -7.32 10.83 28.08
C ASP A 151 -8.30 9.70 28.46
N ASP A 152 -9.29 9.39 27.60
CA ASP A 152 -10.41 8.48 27.87
C ASP A 152 -10.37 7.16 27.09
N GLU A 153 -9.31 6.93 26.29
CA GLU A 153 -9.09 5.68 25.53
C GLU A 153 -10.26 5.36 24.57
N THR A 154 -11.00 6.38 24.15
CA THR A 154 -12.07 6.28 23.16
C THR A 154 -11.61 6.84 21.83
N TYR A 155 -12.05 6.20 20.74
CA TYR A 155 -11.82 6.73 19.41
C TYR A 155 -12.80 7.87 19.12
N ASP A 156 -12.28 9.09 19.05
CA ASP A 156 -13.07 10.32 18.97
C ASP A 156 -12.95 11.06 17.63
N PHE A 157 -12.30 10.48 16.63
CA PHE A 157 -12.16 11.10 15.30
C PHE A 157 -13.52 11.48 14.67
N VAL A 158 -14.49 10.58 14.71
CA VAL A 158 -15.81 10.83 14.11
C VAL A 158 -16.63 11.81 14.97
N SER A 159 -16.66 11.60 16.28
CA SER A 159 -17.44 12.39 17.24
C SER A 159 -16.95 13.84 17.34
N SER A 160 -15.64 14.06 17.20
CA SER A 160 -14.98 15.36 17.25
C SER A 160 -14.90 16.08 15.90
N GLU A 161 -15.47 15.49 14.84
CA GLU A 161 -15.36 16.00 13.46
C GLU A 161 -13.90 16.14 12.98
N GLY A 162 -13.05 15.19 13.39
CA GLY A 162 -11.63 15.08 13.02
C GLY A 162 -10.69 15.98 13.84
N ALA A 163 -11.17 16.62 14.90
CA ALA A 163 -10.35 17.45 15.78
C ALA A 163 -9.46 16.63 16.73
N GLU A 164 -9.94 15.45 17.11
CA GLU A 164 -9.24 14.46 17.93
C GLU A 164 -8.96 13.21 17.08
N ASP A 165 -7.96 12.44 17.49
CA ASP A 165 -7.57 11.15 16.96
C ASP A 165 -7.37 11.09 15.45
N GLY A 166 -6.78 12.15 14.91
CA GLY A 166 -6.39 12.19 13.50
C GLY A 166 -5.30 11.18 13.15
N PRO A 167 -5.06 10.96 11.84
CA PRO A 167 -4.12 9.95 11.37
C PRO A 167 -2.68 10.25 11.81
N PHE A 168 -1.90 9.19 11.99
CA PHE A 168 -0.45 9.29 11.89
C PHE A 168 -0.11 9.76 10.48
N ALA A 169 0.73 10.80 10.39
CA ALA A 169 1.05 11.42 9.13
C ALA A 169 2.56 11.66 9.02
N GLU A 170 3.11 11.32 7.86
CA GLU A 170 4.47 11.63 7.46
C GLU A 170 4.42 12.70 6.36
N ASN A 171 5.15 13.80 6.55
CA ASN A 171 5.10 14.95 5.63
C ASN A 171 3.67 15.46 5.34
N ALA A 172 2.81 15.43 6.37
CA ALA A 172 1.38 15.76 6.30
C ALA A 172 0.49 14.81 5.47
N LEU A 173 1.05 13.71 4.96
CA LEU A 173 0.32 12.64 4.29
C LEU A 173 0.05 11.48 5.27
N PRO A 174 -1.13 10.85 5.25
CA PRO A 174 -1.51 9.83 6.21
C PRO A 174 -0.79 8.54 5.83
N VAL A 175 -0.41 7.78 6.86
CA VAL A 175 0.06 6.42 6.65
C VAL A 175 -1.14 5.56 6.32
N VAL A 176 -1.11 4.86 5.19
CA VAL A 176 -2.20 4.01 4.71
C VAL A 176 -1.64 2.71 4.15
N ASP A 177 -2.49 1.70 4.07
CA ASP A 177 -2.31 0.50 3.25
C ASP A 177 -3.70 0.07 2.74
N LEU A 178 -3.76 -0.56 1.57
CA LEU A 178 -4.98 -0.93 0.87
C LEU A 178 -5.05 -2.45 0.69
N GLY A 179 -6.19 -3.02 1.06
CA GLY A 179 -6.47 -4.44 0.83
C GLY A 179 -7.93 -4.69 0.46
N PHE A 180 -8.16 -5.75 -0.30
CA PHE A 180 -9.50 -6.23 -0.62
C PHE A 180 -9.96 -7.29 0.39
N VAL A 181 -11.17 -7.11 0.91
CA VAL A 181 -11.80 -8.07 1.82
C VAL A 181 -12.99 -8.72 1.14
N ALA A 182 -12.88 -10.01 0.87
CA ALA A 182 -13.99 -10.80 0.35
C ALA A 182 -14.93 -11.20 1.50
N GLY A 183 -16.07 -10.53 1.63
CA GLY A 183 -17.11 -10.90 2.59
C GLY A 183 -17.92 -12.11 2.11
N THR A 184 -18.10 -13.12 2.97
CA THR A 184 -18.96 -14.26 2.67
C THR A 184 -20.44 -13.88 2.81
N SER A 185 -20.99 -13.14 1.85
CA SER A 185 -22.44 -13.03 1.72
C SER A 185 -22.99 -14.25 0.99
N GLY A 186 -23.84 -15.03 1.67
CA GLY A 186 -24.58 -16.18 1.12
C GLY A 186 -25.66 -15.82 0.08
N GLY A 187 -25.35 -14.93 -0.85
CA GLY A 187 -26.19 -14.52 -1.96
C GLY A 187 -25.29 -14.12 -3.12
N GLU A 188 -25.68 -14.51 -4.33
CA GLU A 188 -25.03 -14.23 -5.61
C GLU A 188 -24.87 -12.71 -5.86
N GLY A 189 -23.99 -12.06 -5.11
CA GLY A 189 -23.44 -10.76 -5.44
C GLY A 189 -22.53 -10.98 -6.64
N THR A 190 -22.85 -10.32 -7.73
CA THR A 190 -22.00 -10.25 -8.92
C THR A 190 -20.60 -9.87 -8.46
N ALA A 191 -19.66 -10.80 -8.56
CA ALA A 191 -18.26 -10.44 -8.65
C ALA A 191 -18.18 -9.29 -9.65
N THR A 192 -17.58 -8.17 -9.26
CA THR A 192 -16.95 -7.33 -10.28
C THR A 192 -16.05 -8.29 -11.03
N ASP A 193 -16.37 -8.54 -12.30
CA ASP A 193 -15.63 -9.44 -13.16
C ASP A 193 -14.18 -8.91 -13.21
N THR A 194 -13.35 -9.37 -12.28
CA THR A 194 -11.92 -9.46 -12.53
C THR A 194 -11.85 -10.42 -13.71
N PRO A 195 -11.26 -10.03 -14.86
CA PRO A 195 -11.17 -10.93 -16.01
C PRO A 195 -10.57 -12.23 -15.51
N THR A 196 -11.42 -13.25 -15.42
CA THR A 196 -11.00 -14.60 -15.06
C THR A 196 -10.30 -15.11 -16.30
N ASP A 197 -9.02 -15.43 -16.16
CA ASP A 197 -8.20 -16.10 -17.17
C ASP A 197 -9.00 -17.22 -17.82
N THR A 198 -9.61 -16.91 -18.96
CA THR A 198 -10.08 -17.94 -19.86
C THR A 198 -8.89 -18.27 -20.73
N ALA A 199 -7.94 -19.00 -20.15
CA ALA A 199 -6.89 -19.67 -20.90
C ALA A 199 -7.55 -20.56 -21.95
N THR A 200 -7.72 -20.01 -23.16
CA THR A 200 -8.16 -20.76 -24.32
C THR A 200 -6.92 -21.38 -24.91
N ASP A 201 -6.52 -22.52 -24.35
CA ASP A 201 -5.53 -23.40 -24.96
C ASP A 201 -6.02 -23.83 -26.36
N THR A 202 -5.65 -23.06 -27.38
CA THR A 202 -5.73 -23.50 -28.76
C THR A 202 -4.32 -23.78 -29.27
N PRO A 203 -3.80 -25.00 -29.12
CA PRO A 203 -2.62 -25.39 -29.88
C PRO A 203 -3.04 -25.57 -31.35
N THR A 204 -2.89 -24.53 -32.18
CA THR A 204 -2.83 -24.69 -33.65
C THR A 204 -1.37 -24.77 -34.08
N GLU A 205 -0.69 -25.83 -33.66
CA GLU A 205 0.48 -26.31 -34.39
C GLU A 205 -0.04 -26.94 -35.68
N THR A 206 0.33 -26.38 -36.83
CA THR A 206 0.07 -26.97 -38.15
C THR A 206 1.27 -27.83 -38.54
N PRO A 207 1.25 -29.17 -38.35
CA PRO A 207 2.22 -30.02 -39.00
C PRO A 207 1.83 -30.16 -40.48
N THR A 208 2.57 -29.50 -41.36
CA THR A 208 2.60 -29.86 -42.78
C THR A 208 3.46 -31.10 -42.91
N ASP A 209 2.84 -32.28 -42.88
CA ASP A 209 3.48 -33.51 -43.33
C ASP A 209 2.64 -34.25 -44.37
N THR A 210 3.29 -34.52 -45.48
CA THR A 210 2.76 -35.16 -46.68
C THR A 210 2.49 -36.65 -46.42
N PRO A 211 1.28 -37.19 -46.68
CA PRO A 211 1.05 -38.61 -46.52
C PRO A 211 1.65 -39.42 -47.68
N THR A 212 2.51 -40.38 -47.35
CA THR A 212 2.78 -41.56 -48.20
C THR A 212 2.20 -42.78 -47.51
N ASP A 213 1.16 -43.35 -48.10
CA ASP A 213 0.51 -44.60 -47.70
C ASP A 213 1.49 -45.78 -47.68
N THR A 214 1.38 -46.67 -46.69
CA THR A 214 1.26 -48.14 -46.84
C THR A 214 0.98 -48.80 -45.46
N PRO A 215 0.10 -49.83 -45.35
CA PRO A 215 -0.60 -50.14 -44.10
C PRO A 215 -0.16 -51.44 -43.38
N ALA A 216 -0.71 -51.59 -42.17
CA ALA A 216 -1.06 -52.81 -41.42
C ALA A 216 -0.18 -53.19 -40.20
N GLY A 217 -0.82 -53.27 -39.03
CA GLY A 217 -0.28 -53.94 -37.84
C GLY A 217 -0.98 -53.58 -36.53
N THR A 218 -2.06 -54.30 -36.21
CA THR A 218 -2.84 -54.26 -34.96
C THR A 218 -2.05 -54.79 -33.75
N GLY A 219 -2.15 -54.16 -32.57
CA GLY A 219 -1.86 -54.82 -31.29
C GLY A 219 -1.32 -53.95 -30.14
N THR A 220 -2.24 -53.55 -29.26
CA THR A 220 -2.16 -53.21 -27.82
C THR A 220 -0.84 -53.47 -27.06
N ASP A 221 -0.30 -52.46 -26.36
CA ASP A 221 0.19 -52.61 -24.97
C ASP A 221 0.39 -51.25 -24.27
N MET A 222 0.08 -51.23 -22.98
CA MET A 222 0.09 -50.13 -22.04
C MET A 222 1.50 -49.62 -21.72
N GLY A 223 1.71 -48.32 -21.86
CA GLY A 223 2.87 -47.61 -21.31
C GLY A 223 2.37 -46.38 -20.57
N THR A 224 2.30 -46.50 -19.25
CA THR A 224 2.05 -45.43 -18.29
C THR A 224 3.04 -44.28 -18.48
N GLY A 225 2.63 -43.27 -19.25
CA GLY A 225 3.19 -41.93 -19.12
C GLY A 225 2.59 -41.33 -17.86
N THR A 226 3.37 -41.32 -16.79
CA THR A 226 3.09 -40.50 -15.63
C THR A 226 3.05 -39.06 -16.14
N ASP A 227 1.85 -38.50 -16.30
CA ASP A 227 1.69 -37.05 -16.26
C ASP A 227 2.21 -36.64 -14.88
N ALA A 228 3.47 -36.22 -14.86
CA ALA A 228 3.95 -35.36 -13.82
C ALA A 228 3.11 -34.09 -13.99
N ALA A 229 2.02 -34.00 -13.23
CA ALA A 229 1.42 -32.72 -12.94
C ALA A 229 2.57 -31.86 -12.41
N SER A 230 2.99 -30.90 -13.23
CA SER A 230 3.87 -29.85 -12.80
C SER A 230 3.20 -29.22 -11.57
N ASP A 231 3.89 -29.30 -10.44
CA ASP A 231 3.50 -28.63 -9.20
C ASP A 231 3.84 -27.13 -9.38
N GLU A 232 3.31 -26.52 -10.46
CA GLU A 232 3.46 -25.10 -10.72
C GLU A 232 2.67 -24.41 -9.61
N THR A 233 3.41 -23.80 -8.70
CA THR A 233 2.82 -22.96 -7.65
C THR A 233 2.14 -21.80 -8.36
N ALA A 234 0.91 -21.48 -7.97
CA ALA A 234 0.21 -20.33 -8.55
C ALA A 234 1.10 -19.06 -8.45
N PRO A 235 1.13 -18.23 -9.50
CA PRO A 235 1.93 -17.01 -9.49
C PRO A 235 1.51 -16.12 -8.32
N PHE A 236 2.49 -15.58 -7.62
CA PHE A 236 2.32 -14.64 -6.51
C PHE A 236 3.15 -13.38 -6.73
N ALA A 237 2.69 -12.29 -6.13
CA ALA A 237 3.45 -11.05 -6.04
C ALA A 237 3.26 -10.34 -4.70
N THR A 238 4.15 -9.39 -4.41
CA THR A 238 3.96 -8.35 -3.40
C THR A 238 4.41 -7.03 -3.99
N VAL A 239 3.80 -5.93 -3.57
CA VAL A 239 4.22 -4.57 -3.92
C VAL A 239 4.23 -3.71 -2.66
N ASP A 240 5.10 -2.72 -2.62
CA ASP A 240 5.28 -1.78 -1.51
C ASP A 240 5.51 -0.38 -2.08
N PHE A 241 4.74 0.58 -1.59
CA PHE A 241 4.64 1.92 -2.11
C PHE A 241 4.45 2.95 -1.01
N GLU A 242 5.32 3.94 -1.00
CA GLU A 242 5.34 4.96 0.03
C GLU A 242 4.85 6.31 -0.53
N ASN A 243 4.30 7.11 0.37
CA ASN A 243 4.01 8.52 0.12
C ASN A 243 5.26 9.25 -0.35
N GLN A 244 5.16 10.04 -1.41
CA GLN A 244 6.32 10.70 -1.98
C GLN A 244 6.00 12.01 -2.69
N VAL A 245 7.05 12.79 -2.94
CA VAL A 245 6.99 13.97 -3.79
C VAL A 245 7.28 13.52 -5.22
N LEU A 246 6.44 13.95 -6.16
CA LEU A 246 6.61 13.65 -7.57
C LEU A 246 7.85 14.38 -8.12
N ASP A 247 8.78 13.64 -8.74
CA ASP A 247 9.96 14.20 -9.43
C ASP A 247 9.71 14.26 -10.94
N GLY A 248 9.38 15.45 -11.43
CA GLY A 248 8.91 15.63 -12.81
C GLY A 248 7.60 14.86 -13.04
N ASP A 249 7.68 13.81 -13.86
CA ASP A 249 6.55 12.92 -14.15
C ASP A 249 6.84 11.48 -13.65
N THR A 250 7.86 11.27 -12.81
CA THR A 250 8.30 9.94 -12.39
C THR A 250 8.02 9.69 -10.92
N VAL A 251 7.50 8.49 -10.65
CA VAL A 251 7.23 7.95 -9.32
C VAL A 251 8.12 6.74 -9.09
N SER A 252 8.58 6.53 -7.85
CA SER A 252 9.35 5.35 -7.47
C SER A 252 8.50 4.38 -6.67
N VAL A 253 8.30 3.16 -7.19
CA VAL A 253 7.74 2.06 -6.41
C VAL A 253 8.85 1.41 -5.59
N GLY A 254 8.66 1.33 -4.28
CA GLY A 254 9.70 0.98 -3.31
C GLY A 254 10.24 -0.44 -3.55
N GLN A 255 9.34 -1.43 -3.60
CA GLN A 255 9.70 -2.81 -3.86
C GLN A 255 8.57 -3.56 -4.56
N ALA A 256 8.93 -4.47 -5.47
CA ALA A 256 8.02 -5.51 -5.93
C ALA A 256 8.73 -6.87 -5.90
N LEU A 257 7.99 -7.93 -5.58
CA LEU A 257 8.42 -9.31 -5.75
C LEU A 257 7.47 -9.96 -6.74
N LEU A 258 7.99 -10.41 -7.88
CA LEU A 258 7.22 -11.11 -8.91
C LEU A 258 7.72 -12.55 -9.00
N SER A 259 6.82 -13.52 -8.94
CA SER A 259 7.21 -14.93 -9.10
C SER A 259 7.55 -15.29 -10.53
N ASP A 260 6.81 -14.74 -11.50
CA ASP A 260 6.89 -15.12 -12.92
C ASP A 260 7.13 -13.92 -13.86
N GLY A 261 7.57 -12.79 -13.31
CA GLY A 261 7.88 -11.56 -14.06
C GLY A 261 6.63 -10.80 -14.52
N GLY A 262 6.81 -9.69 -15.22
CA GLY A 262 5.73 -8.85 -15.72
C GLY A 262 5.96 -7.36 -15.43
N PHE A 263 4.95 -6.65 -14.96
CA PHE A 263 4.94 -5.19 -14.86
C PHE A 263 4.40 -4.71 -13.51
N VAL A 264 4.67 -3.45 -13.18
CA VAL A 264 3.93 -2.71 -12.16
C VAL A 264 3.19 -1.57 -12.85
N ALA A 265 1.87 -1.65 -12.88
CA ALA A 265 1.00 -0.58 -13.36
C ALA A 265 0.60 0.32 -12.19
N LEU A 266 0.62 1.64 -12.41
CA LEU A 266 0.09 2.63 -11.48
C LEU A 266 -1.34 2.96 -11.88
N HIS A 267 -2.27 2.72 -10.97
CA HIS A 267 -3.66 3.15 -11.12
C HIS A 267 -3.95 4.38 -10.26
N ASP A 268 -4.88 5.23 -10.68
CA ASP A 268 -5.48 6.23 -9.80
C ASP A 268 -6.74 5.70 -9.07
N ALA A 269 -7.35 6.53 -8.23
CA ALA A 269 -8.53 6.17 -7.43
C ALA A 269 -9.74 5.68 -8.25
N ARG A 270 -9.81 5.96 -9.57
CA ARG A 270 -10.91 5.48 -10.42
C ARG A 270 -10.96 3.94 -10.50
N LEU A 271 -9.82 3.27 -10.26
CA LEU A 271 -9.76 1.82 -10.12
C LEU A 271 -10.76 1.33 -9.06
N LEU A 272 -10.80 2.01 -7.91
CA LEU A 272 -11.64 1.65 -6.77
C LEU A 272 -13.13 1.95 -7.01
N SER A 273 -13.43 2.77 -8.02
CA SER A 273 -14.79 3.02 -8.53
C SER A 273 -15.17 2.09 -9.70
N GLY A 274 -14.29 1.17 -10.11
CA GLY A 274 -14.54 0.17 -11.14
C GLY A 274 -14.07 0.54 -12.56
N GLU A 275 -13.37 1.66 -12.74
CA GLU A 275 -12.78 2.03 -14.04
C GLU A 275 -11.44 1.30 -14.25
N LEU A 276 -11.48 0.01 -14.54
CA LEU A 276 -10.30 -0.86 -14.56
C LEU A 276 -9.21 -0.41 -15.55
N PHE A 277 -9.60 -0.06 -16.78
CA PHE A 277 -8.64 0.26 -17.85
C PHE A 277 -8.25 1.74 -17.87
N GLU A 278 -9.22 2.64 -17.64
CA GLU A 278 -8.99 4.08 -17.72
C GLU A 278 -8.22 4.61 -16.51
N SER A 279 -8.19 3.87 -15.40
CA SER A 279 -7.43 4.22 -14.20
C SER A 279 -5.92 4.01 -14.34
N VAL A 280 -5.44 3.26 -15.35
CA VAL A 280 -4.00 3.09 -15.60
C VAL A 280 -3.41 4.43 -16.02
N VAL A 281 -2.46 4.94 -15.24
CA VAL A 281 -1.82 6.26 -15.43
C VAL A 281 -0.31 6.18 -15.61
N GLY A 282 0.28 4.99 -15.56
CA GLY A 282 1.67 4.72 -15.87
C GLY A 282 1.99 3.24 -15.70
N VAL A 283 3.03 2.75 -16.38
CA VAL A 283 3.44 1.34 -16.33
C VAL A 283 4.97 1.26 -16.33
N SER A 284 5.54 0.38 -15.50
CA SER A 284 6.97 0.11 -15.50
C SER A 284 7.44 -0.52 -16.82
N GLU A 285 8.76 -0.53 -17.03
CA GLU A 285 9.35 -1.50 -17.95
C GLU A 285 9.11 -2.95 -17.45
N TYR A 286 9.34 -3.93 -18.33
CA TYR A 286 9.27 -5.34 -17.96
C TYR A 286 10.27 -5.65 -16.83
N LEU A 287 9.79 -6.38 -15.83
CA LEU A 287 10.52 -6.83 -14.67
C LEU A 287 10.64 -8.37 -14.70
N GLU A 288 11.87 -8.88 -14.76
CA GLU A 288 12.13 -10.33 -14.69
C GLU A 288 11.58 -10.96 -13.38
N PRO A 289 11.36 -12.29 -13.31
CA PRO A 289 11.07 -12.98 -12.05
C PRO A 289 12.07 -12.63 -10.93
N GLY A 290 11.57 -12.19 -9.78
CA GLY A 290 12.38 -11.89 -8.61
C GLY A 290 11.98 -10.61 -7.87
N ARG A 291 12.90 -10.14 -7.03
CA ARG A 291 12.72 -8.94 -6.20
C ARG A 291 13.36 -7.73 -6.85
N HIS A 292 12.56 -6.72 -7.10
CA HIS A 292 12.92 -5.42 -7.65
C HIS A 292 12.77 -4.34 -6.59
N ARG A 293 13.58 -3.28 -6.68
CA ARG A 293 13.57 -2.16 -5.73
C ARG A 293 13.77 -0.88 -6.50
N THR A 294 13.15 0.20 -6.04
CA THR A 294 13.25 1.52 -6.69
C THR A 294 12.87 1.40 -8.17
N ILE A 295 11.67 0.88 -8.42
CA ILE A 295 11.13 0.74 -9.78
C ILE A 295 10.63 2.11 -10.21
N GLU A 296 11.25 2.69 -11.23
CA GLU A 296 10.83 3.97 -11.78
C GLU A 296 9.67 3.76 -12.74
N VAL A 297 8.59 4.51 -12.54
CA VAL A 297 7.42 4.52 -13.42
C VAL A 297 7.13 5.96 -13.81
N THR A 298 7.09 6.22 -15.12
CA THR A 298 6.68 7.52 -15.65
C THR A 298 5.16 7.55 -15.78
N LEU A 299 4.54 8.62 -15.25
CA LEU A 299 3.13 8.90 -15.39
C LEU A 299 2.85 9.50 -16.77
N ASP A 300 1.79 9.03 -17.43
CA ASP A 300 1.45 9.46 -18.79
C ASP A 300 0.95 10.91 -18.84
N ASP A 301 0.10 11.29 -17.88
CA ASP A 301 -0.40 12.65 -17.70
C ASP A 301 -0.70 12.91 -16.21
N PRO A 302 0.32 13.28 -15.41
CA PRO A 302 0.15 13.46 -13.96
C PRO A 302 -0.87 14.54 -13.62
N ASP A 303 -1.10 15.53 -14.49
CA ASP A 303 -2.07 16.62 -14.27
C ASP A 303 -3.52 16.15 -14.37
N GLN A 304 -3.80 15.04 -15.06
CA GLN A 304 -5.14 14.46 -15.16
C GLN A 304 -5.52 13.57 -13.97
N ILE A 305 -4.56 13.20 -13.12
CA ILE A 305 -4.83 12.42 -11.91
C ILE A 305 -5.56 13.31 -10.91
N ALA A 306 -6.75 12.87 -10.50
CA ALA A 306 -7.61 13.61 -9.58
C ALA A 306 -6.93 13.79 -8.22
N GLU A 307 -6.94 15.04 -7.74
CA GLU A 307 -6.53 15.37 -6.38
C GLU A 307 -7.69 15.09 -5.42
N VAL A 308 -7.36 14.55 -4.25
CA VAL A 308 -8.31 14.35 -3.16
C VAL A 308 -8.16 15.45 -2.11
N THR A 309 -9.27 15.80 -1.46
CA THR A 309 -9.32 16.89 -0.46
C THR A 309 -8.72 16.48 0.89
N PHE A 310 -8.55 15.18 1.10
CA PHE A 310 -7.85 14.62 2.23
C PHE A 310 -6.75 13.72 1.69
N PRO A 311 -5.50 13.83 2.16
CA PRO A 311 -4.98 14.65 3.30
C PRO A 311 -4.83 16.17 3.10
N PRO A 312 -4.37 16.96 4.11
CA PRO A 312 -4.09 18.40 3.93
C PRO A 312 -3.01 18.66 2.88
N ALA A 313 -3.31 19.59 1.96
CA ALA A 313 -2.71 19.82 0.63
C ALA A 313 -3.15 18.78 -0.40
N PRO A 314 -3.51 19.20 -1.63
CA PRO A 314 -4.05 18.26 -2.61
C PRO A 314 -3.01 17.18 -2.90
N ALA A 315 -3.41 15.95 -2.63
CA ALA A 315 -2.60 14.77 -2.90
C ALA A 315 -3.31 13.91 -3.93
N LYS A 316 -2.54 13.14 -4.69
CA LYS A 316 -3.04 12.23 -5.72
C LYS A 316 -2.82 10.80 -5.24
N PRO A 317 -3.89 10.02 -5.01
CA PRO A 317 -3.77 8.63 -4.60
C PRO A 317 -3.33 7.79 -5.80
N LEU A 318 -2.33 6.93 -5.58
CA LEU A 318 -1.87 5.94 -6.55
C LEU A 318 -1.95 4.54 -5.94
N VAL A 319 -2.41 3.61 -6.75
CA VAL A 319 -2.58 2.19 -6.43
C VAL A 319 -1.66 1.39 -7.37
N PRO A 320 -0.42 1.07 -6.96
CA PRO A 320 0.42 0.19 -7.74
C PRO A 320 -0.13 -1.24 -7.72
N MET A 321 -0.17 -1.86 -8.89
CA MET A 321 -0.68 -3.20 -9.10
C MET A 321 0.34 -3.99 -9.95
N PRO A 322 0.87 -5.12 -9.45
CA PRO A 322 1.67 -6.01 -10.28
C PRO A 322 0.79 -6.72 -11.31
N HIS A 323 1.22 -6.73 -12.57
CA HIS A 323 0.63 -7.48 -13.68
C HIS A 323 1.59 -8.58 -14.14
N LEU A 324 1.05 -9.76 -14.44
CA LEU A 324 1.81 -10.91 -14.93
C LEU A 324 1.92 -10.83 -16.45
N ASP A 325 3.11 -11.01 -17.05
CA ASP A 325 3.23 -11.15 -18.50
C ASP A 325 2.69 -12.52 -18.93
N THR A 326 1.46 -12.58 -19.48
CA THR A 326 0.75 -13.85 -19.72
C THR A 326 1.08 -14.48 -21.07
N ASP A 327 1.50 -13.68 -22.05
CA ASP A 327 1.80 -14.15 -23.39
C ASP A 327 3.32 -14.23 -23.69
N GLY A 328 4.15 -13.78 -22.75
CA GLY A 328 5.60 -13.85 -22.78
C GLY A 328 6.23 -12.92 -23.81
N ASN A 329 5.53 -11.85 -24.18
CA ASN A 329 5.97 -10.89 -25.19
C ASN A 329 6.72 -9.68 -24.61
N GLU A 330 6.84 -9.57 -23.27
CA GLU A 330 7.48 -8.49 -22.52
C GLU A 330 6.91 -7.08 -22.83
N THR A 331 5.67 -7.00 -23.31
CA THR A 331 4.92 -5.78 -23.64
C THR A 331 3.62 -5.74 -22.85
N TYR A 332 3.36 -4.62 -22.15
CA TYR A 332 2.13 -4.48 -21.39
C TYR A 332 0.90 -4.34 -22.29
N ASP A 333 0.03 -5.35 -22.25
CA ASP A 333 -1.14 -5.51 -23.13
C ASP A 333 -2.48 -5.51 -22.38
N PHE A 334 -2.51 -5.30 -21.06
CA PHE A 334 -3.77 -5.29 -20.28
C PHE A 334 -4.83 -4.34 -20.83
N VAL A 335 -4.46 -3.10 -21.15
CA VAL A 335 -5.42 -2.09 -21.66
C VAL A 335 -5.81 -2.37 -23.11
N THR A 336 -4.86 -2.77 -23.95
CA THR A 336 -5.08 -3.00 -25.39
C THR A 336 -5.86 -4.29 -25.66
N SER A 337 -5.69 -5.29 -24.81
CA SER A 337 -6.38 -6.58 -24.85
C SER A 337 -7.73 -6.59 -24.12
N GLU A 338 -8.11 -5.48 -23.47
CA GLU A 338 -9.28 -5.39 -22.59
C GLU A 338 -9.22 -6.42 -21.44
N GLY A 339 -8.03 -6.64 -20.90
CA GLY A 339 -7.74 -7.51 -19.77
C GLY A 339 -7.64 -9.00 -20.11
N ALA A 340 -7.59 -9.35 -21.40
CA ALA A 340 -7.41 -10.74 -21.83
C ALA A 340 -5.97 -11.22 -21.71
N GLU A 341 -5.01 -10.30 -21.83
CA GLU A 341 -3.59 -10.53 -21.55
C GLU A 341 -3.15 -9.60 -20.42
N ASP A 342 -2.09 -9.97 -19.76
CA ASP A 342 -1.45 -9.27 -18.66
C ASP A 342 -2.39 -8.93 -17.51
N GLY A 343 -3.12 -9.93 -17.03
CA GLY A 343 -3.94 -9.79 -15.83
C GLY A 343 -3.11 -9.47 -14.57
N PRO A 344 -3.74 -8.91 -13.53
CA PRO A 344 -3.05 -8.64 -12.28
C PRO A 344 -2.61 -9.93 -11.59
N TYR A 345 -1.50 -9.88 -10.86
CA TYR A 345 -1.23 -10.88 -9.84
C TYR A 345 -2.34 -10.85 -8.80
N THR A 346 -2.86 -12.02 -8.44
CA THR A 346 -3.96 -12.12 -7.47
C THR A 346 -3.55 -12.87 -6.20
N SER A 347 -4.12 -12.44 -5.08
CA SER A 347 -4.06 -13.12 -3.79
C SER A 347 -5.47 -13.17 -3.22
N VAL A 348 -5.90 -14.34 -2.75
CA VAL A 348 -7.28 -14.54 -2.27
C VAL A 348 -8.32 -14.18 -3.36
N GLY A 349 -7.97 -14.42 -4.63
CA GLY A 349 -8.82 -14.09 -5.77
C GLY A 349 -9.00 -12.58 -6.04
N GLN A 350 -8.25 -11.71 -5.36
CA GLN A 350 -8.28 -10.26 -5.53
C GLN A 350 -6.91 -9.76 -6.01
N ALA A 351 -6.89 -8.66 -6.76
CA ALA A 351 -5.65 -8.06 -7.24
C ALA A 351 -4.72 -7.70 -6.06
N VAL A 352 -3.43 -8.01 -6.19
CA VAL A 352 -2.41 -7.54 -5.26
C VAL A 352 -2.19 -6.06 -5.52
N VAL A 353 -2.38 -5.25 -4.50
CA VAL A 353 -2.26 -3.79 -4.56
C VAL A 353 -1.56 -3.27 -3.31
N ASP A 354 -1.21 -2.00 -3.36
CA ASP A 354 -0.86 -1.16 -2.21
C ASP A 354 -1.44 0.24 -2.48
N LEU A 355 -1.25 1.21 -1.59
CA LEU A 355 -1.75 2.57 -1.73
C LEU A 355 -0.75 3.58 -1.17
N GLY A 356 -0.55 4.66 -1.90
CA GLY A 356 0.18 5.81 -1.40
C GLY A 356 -0.24 7.09 -2.11
N PHE A 357 0.22 8.20 -1.57
CA PHE A 357 -0.08 9.53 -2.06
C PHE A 357 1.15 10.17 -2.68
N ILE A 358 0.95 10.80 -3.84
CA ILE A 358 1.94 11.70 -4.41
C ILE A 358 1.49 13.15 -4.27
N VAL A 359 2.46 14.03 -4.04
CA VAL A 359 2.28 15.48 -4.07
C VAL A 359 3.22 16.09 -5.10
N THR A 360 2.76 17.10 -5.84
CA THR A 360 3.60 17.79 -6.83
C THR A 360 4.48 18.84 -6.14
N GLU A 361 5.71 19.04 -6.62
CA GLU A 361 6.57 20.16 -6.20
C GLU A 361 5.97 21.48 -6.68
N GLY A 362 4.99 21.99 -5.92
CA GLY A 362 4.25 23.20 -6.28
C GLY A 362 3.34 23.74 -5.20
N GLU A 363 2.75 22.89 -4.35
CA GLU A 363 1.76 23.33 -3.34
C GLU A 363 2.00 22.72 -1.93
N GLY A 364 3.26 22.54 -1.55
CA GLY A 364 3.65 22.18 -0.18
C GLY A 364 5.05 22.70 0.11
N THR A 365 5.26 23.31 1.29
CA THR A 365 6.54 23.90 1.70
C THR A 365 7.71 22.94 1.50
N ALA A 366 8.64 23.33 0.62
CA ALA A 366 9.93 22.68 0.44
C ALA A 366 10.58 22.42 1.81
N THR A 367 10.62 21.16 2.22
CA THR A 367 11.62 20.68 3.17
C THR A 367 12.52 19.72 2.41
N GLY A 368 13.22 20.28 1.43
CA GLY A 368 14.32 19.57 0.79
C GLY A 368 15.33 19.18 1.87
N THR A 369 15.62 17.89 1.94
CA THR A 369 16.82 17.36 2.58
C THR A 369 18.01 18.12 2.02
N ALA A 370 18.53 19.08 2.78
CA ALA A 370 19.72 19.82 2.42
C ALA A 370 20.92 18.85 2.45
N GLY A 371 21.27 18.32 1.28
CA GLY A 371 22.61 17.83 1.01
C GLY A 371 23.60 18.93 1.35
N ALA A 372 24.46 18.66 2.33
CA ALA A 372 25.44 19.60 2.84
C ALA A 372 26.51 19.91 1.78
N GLU A 373 26.28 20.93 0.97
CA GLU A 373 27.34 21.60 0.21
C GLU A 373 27.95 22.67 1.13
N THR A 374 29.19 22.42 1.57
CA THR A 374 29.98 23.34 2.40
C THR A 374 30.53 24.46 1.52
N GLU A 375 29.86 25.60 1.48
CA GLU A 375 30.42 26.83 0.91
C GLU A 375 31.10 27.67 2.00
N ALA A 376 32.38 27.95 1.81
CA ALA A 376 33.23 28.71 2.73
C ALA A 376 32.81 30.19 2.80
N PRO A 377 32.93 30.87 3.96
CA PRO A 377 32.52 32.27 4.07
C PRO A 377 33.50 33.19 3.32
N THR A 378 32.96 34.00 2.41
CA THR A 378 33.69 35.10 1.77
C THR A 378 33.47 36.37 2.60
N ASP A 379 34.55 36.91 3.17
CA ASP A 379 34.60 38.25 3.78
C ASP A 379 34.20 39.31 2.74
N THR A 380 33.25 40.19 3.06
CA THR A 380 33.04 41.43 2.30
C THR A 380 32.64 42.57 3.25
N GLU A 381 33.48 43.59 3.21
CA GLU A 381 33.52 44.75 4.10
C GLU A 381 32.30 45.68 3.96
N THR A 382 31.92 46.29 5.08
CA THR A 382 30.88 47.32 5.20
C THR A 382 31.38 48.68 4.65
N PRO A 383 30.62 49.40 3.79
CA PRO A 383 30.89 50.81 3.55
C PRO A 383 30.16 51.69 4.56
N MET A 384 30.93 52.60 5.13
CA MET A 384 30.54 53.64 6.09
C MET A 384 29.86 54.82 5.36
N GLU A 385 28.61 55.10 5.69
CA GLU A 385 27.88 56.30 5.22
C GLU A 385 28.17 57.48 6.14
N THR A 386 28.75 58.55 5.59
CA THR A 386 28.98 59.87 6.22
C THR A 386 27.70 60.71 6.29
N PRO A 387 27.40 61.39 7.41
CA PRO A 387 26.31 62.35 7.45
C PRO A 387 26.75 63.75 6.95
N THR A 388 25.97 64.32 6.04
CA THR A 388 26.13 65.71 5.58
C THR A 388 25.40 66.67 6.51
N ASP A 389 26.16 67.65 6.99
CA ASP A 389 25.80 68.80 7.82
C ASP A 389 25.38 69.99 6.94
N GLU A 390 24.18 70.55 7.16
CA GLU A 390 23.78 71.97 7.01
C GLU A 390 22.47 72.13 7.83
N GLY A 391 22.16 73.15 8.63
CA GLY A 391 22.68 74.49 8.85
C GLY A 391 21.85 75.11 10.00
N HIS A 392 22.42 76.11 10.65
CA HIS A 392 22.10 76.62 11.99
C HIS A 392 21.38 77.96 11.93
N GLU A 393 20.33 78.20 12.74
CA GLU A 393 20.07 79.55 13.30
C GLU A 393 19.10 79.62 14.51
N THR A 394 19.71 79.91 15.67
CA THR A 394 19.41 80.93 16.72
C THR A 394 18.08 80.98 17.49
N GLU A 395 18.22 80.69 18.81
CA GLU A 395 17.94 81.54 19.99
C GLU A 395 16.64 82.38 20.04
N THR A 396 15.85 82.31 21.12
CA THR A 396 16.11 83.11 22.34
C THR A 396 15.19 82.71 23.51
N GLU A 397 15.71 82.99 24.72
CA GLU A 397 15.23 82.69 26.07
C GLU A 397 13.94 83.44 26.50
N GLY A 398 13.35 82.99 27.62
CA GLY A 398 12.47 83.86 28.40
C GLY A 398 11.69 83.21 29.55
N TYR A 399 12.42 82.91 30.64
CA TYR A 399 12.02 82.83 32.07
C TYR A 399 10.75 82.09 32.52
#